data_AF-A0A5M8RTY8-F1
#
_entry.id   AF-A0A5M8RTY8-F1
#
_cell.length_a   1.000
_cell.length_b   1.000
_cell.length_c   1.000
_cell.angle_alpha   90.00
_cell.angle_beta   90.00
_cell.angle_gamma   90.00
#
_symmetry.space_group_name_H-M   'P 1'
#
loop_
_entity.id
_entity.type
_entity.pdbx_description
1 polymer ?
#
loop_
_entity_poly.entity_id
_entity_poly.type
_entity_poly.pdbx_seq_one_letter_code
_entity_poly.pdbx_strand_id
1 'polypeptide(L)' 'MKGTAVRQIQEACAALYFYPEKGAKNNGIDGYYGKKTADAVRRFQLMHGLSPDGIYGPKTRAKLDDLLN' A
#
# COMPACT_ATOMS: atom_id res chain seq x y z
N MET A 1 6.11 -2.97 -11.26
CA MET A 1 5.37 -4.26 -11.30
C MET A 1 3.90 -3.97 -11.63
N LYS A 2 3.19 -4.84 -12.36
CA LYS A 2 1.75 -4.70 -12.63
C LYS A 2 1.05 -6.04 -12.40
N GLY A 3 -0.17 -6.04 -11.86
CA GLY A 3 -0.97 -7.25 -11.72
C GLY A 3 -2.00 -7.21 -10.60
N THR A 4 -2.74 -8.30 -10.43
CA THR A 4 -3.77 -8.47 -9.39
C THR A 4 -3.19 -8.36 -7.98
N ALA A 5 -1.99 -8.89 -7.74
CA ALA A 5 -1.29 -8.77 -6.47
C ALA A 5 -1.01 -7.31 -6.08
N VAL A 6 -0.63 -6.46 -7.04
CA VAL A 6 -0.41 -5.02 -6.79
C VAL A 6 -1.73 -4.34 -6.45
N ARG A 7 -2.81 -4.71 -7.15
CA ARG A 7 -4.14 -4.18 -6.87
C ARG A 7 -4.58 -4.51 -5.45
N GLN A 8 -4.35 -5.74 -4.99
CA GLN A 8 -4.65 -6.16 -3.62
C GLN A 8 -3.86 -5.34 -2.59
N ILE A 9 -2.58 -5.06 -2.85
CA ILE A 9 -1.77 -4.19 -1.98
C ILE A 9 -2.37 -2.78 -1.91
N GLN A 10 -2.74 -2.21 -3.05
CA GLN A 10 -3.35 -0.88 -3.12
C GLN A 10 -4.70 -0.83 -2.39
N GLU A 11 -5.53 -1.87 -2.53
CA GLU A 11 -6.83 -2.01 -1.85
C GLU A 11 -6.63 -2.15 -0.33
N ALA A 12 -5.69 -2.98 0.12
CA ALA A 12 -5.35 -3.15 1.53
C ALA A 12 -4.86 -1.83 2.17
N CYS A 13 -3.94 -1.12 1.51
CA CYS A 13 -3.50 0.19 1.98
C CYS A 13 -4.65 1.21 2.00
N ALA A 14 -5.50 1.22 0.98
CA ALA A 14 -6.65 2.13 0.90
C ALA A 14 -7.71 1.86 1.99
N ALA A 15 -7.91 0.59 2.37
CA ALA A 15 -8.81 0.21 3.49
C ALA A 15 -8.35 0.81 4.83
N LEU A 16 -7.04 1.06 4.97
CA LEU A 16 -6.43 1.72 6.11
C LEU A 16 -6.14 3.21 5.86
N TYR A 17 -6.82 3.83 4.89
CA TYR A 17 -6.68 5.25 4.51
C TYR A 17 -5.32 5.66 3.93
N PHE A 18 -4.45 4.71 3.59
CA PHE A 18 -3.18 4.95 2.90
C PHE A 18 -3.35 4.84 1.38
N TYR A 19 -4.05 5.80 0.77
CA TYR A 19 -4.31 5.80 -0.67
C TYR A 19 -3.05 6.04 -1.52
N PRO A 20 -2.85 5.31 -2.63
CA PRO A 20 -1.85 5.68 -3.65
C PRO A 20 -2.01 7.13 -4.10
N GLU A 21 -3.24 7.55 -4.41
CA GLU A 21 -3.56 8.93 -4.80
C GLU A 21 -5.03 9.27 -4.54
N LYS A 22 -5.31 9.93 -3.41
CA LYS A 22 -6.69 10.20 -2.94
C LYS A 22 -7.56 11.00 -3.92
N GLY A 23 -6.96 11.85 -4.76
CA GLY A 23 -7.68 12.68 -5.73
C GLY A 23 -7.91 12.01 -7.10
N ALA A 24 -7.31 10.84 -7.35
CA ALA A 24 -7.44 10.16 -8.62
C ALA A 24 -8.67 9.24 -8.66
N LYS A 25 -9.07 8.86 -9.88
CA LYS A 25 -10.07 7.81 -10.09
C LYS A 25 -9.66 6.56 -9.29
N ASN A 26 -10.63 5.99 -8.58
CA ASN A 26 -10.44 4.80 -7.75
C ASN A 26 -9.29 4.95 -6.73
N ASN A 27 -9.04 6.16 -6.22
CA ASN A 27 -7.97 6.48 -5.26
C ASN A 27 -6.55 6.07 -5.71
N GLY A 28 -6.33 5.96 -7.02
CA GLY A 28 -5.06 5.50 -7.59
C GLY A 28 -4.84 3.97 -7.53
N ILE A 29 -5.90 3.19 -7.27
CA ILE A 29 -5.87 1.71 -7.35
C ILE A 29 -5.97 1.31 -8.84
N ASP A 30 -4.81 1.19 -9.47
CA ASP A 30 -4.63 0.93 -10.91
C ASP A 30 -3.92 -0.41 -11.22
N GLY A 31 -3.51 -1.14 -10.18
CA GLY A 31 -2.75 -2.37 -10.29
C GLY A 31 -1.29 -2.17 -10.74
N TYR A 32 -0.76 -0.94 -10.72
CA TYR A 32 0.63 -0.62 -11.03
C TYR A 32 1.41 -0.16 -9.79
N TYR A 33 2.54 -0.82 -9.55
CA TYR A 33 3.41 -0.51 -8.42
C TYR A 33 4.42 0.56 -8.86
N GLY A 34 3.92 1.78 -8.97
CA GLY A 34 4.72 2.98 -9.25
C GLY A 34 5.00 3.80 -8.00
N LYS A 35 5.52 5.02 -8.21
CA LYS A 35 5.86 5.95 -7.12
C LYS A 35 4.72 6.18 -6.14
N LYS A 36 3.48 6.33 -6.63
CA LYS A 36 2.28 6.58 -5.80
C LYS A 36 1.98 5.41 -4.86
N THR A 37 2.06 4.18 -5.36
CA THR A 37 1.90 2.95 -4.55
C THR A 37 3.04 2.80 -3.54
N ALA A 38 4.29 3.02 -3.96
CA ALA A 38 5.45 2.98 -3.06
C ALA A 38 5.34 4.05 -1.94
N ASP A 39 4.86 5.24 -2.26
CA ASP A 39 4.64 6.32 -1.29
C ASP A 39 3.48 5.97 -0.32
N ALA A 40 2.45 5.26 -0.75
CA ALA A 40 1.41 4.73 0.14
C ALA A 40 1.97 3.70 1.12
N VAL A 41 2.74 2.73 0.61
CA VAL A 41 3.40 1.72 1.45
C VAL A 41 4.38 2.37 2.42
N ARG A 42 5.13 3.38 1.98
CA ARG A 42 6.05 4.13 2.85
C ARG A 42 5.34 4.80 4.03
N ARG A 43 4.21 5.46 3.76
CA ARG A 43 3.39 6.11 4.80
C ARG A 43 2.84 5.09 5.79
N PHE A 44 2.33 3.96 5.29
CA PHE A 44 1.89 2.85 6.13
C PHE A 44 3.03 2.34 7.02
N GLN A 45 4.19 2.04 6.44
CA GLN A 45 5.37 1.57 7.17
C GLN A 45 5.78 2.54 8.28
N LEU A 46 5.87 3.84 7.96
CA LEU A 46 6.22 4.88 8.92
C LEU A 46 5.24 4.92 10.10
N MET A 47 3.92 4.88 9.83
CA MET A 47 2.88 4.93 10.85
C MET A 47 2.87 3.70 11.77
N HIS A 48 3.44 2.58 11.33
CA HIS A 48 3.48 1.33 12.09
C HIS A 48 4.88 0.92 12.54
N GLY A 49 5.84 1.86 12.54
CA GLY A 49 7.19 1.61 13.07
C GLY A 49 8.03 0.62 12.26
N LEU A 50 7.74 0.47 10.96
CA LEU A 50 8.51 -0.34 10.03
C LEU A 50 9.53 0.53 9.27
N SER A 51 10.53 -0.11 8.64
CA SER A 51 11.43 0.57 7.70
C SER A 51 10.62 1.17 6.53
N PRO A 52 10.65 2.50 6.32
CA PRO A 52 9.83 3.20 5.32
C PRO A 52 10.48 3.18 3.92
N ASP A 53 10.83 1.99 3.42
CA ASP A 53 11.47 1.82 2.10
C ASP A 53 10.46 1.92 0.93
N GLY A 54 9.17 1.77 1.21
CA GLY A 54 8.11 1.72 0.20
C GLY A 54 8.06 0.38 -0.54
N ILE A 55 8.64 -0.68 0.03
CA ILE A 55 8.65 -2.03 -0.50
C ILE A 55 7.63 -2.88 0.26
N TYR A 56 6.76 -3.57 -0.49
CA TYR A 56 5.85 -4.57 0.08
C TYR A 56 6.58 -5.87 0.43
N GLY A 57 7.33 -5.86 1.54
CA GLY A 57 8.04 -7.03 2.06
C GLY A 57 7.24 -7.82 3.11
N PRO A 58 7.81 -8.94 3.63
CA PRO A 58 7.12 -9.80 4.59
C PRO A 58 6.62 -9.11 5.86
N LYS A 59 7.39 -8.13 6.38
CA LYS A 59 7.01 -7.35 7.57
C LYS A 59 5.81 -6.43 7.28
N THR A 60 5.82 -5.75 6.14
CA THR A 60 4.71 -4.91 5.68
C THR A 60 3.45 -5.74 5.50
N ARG A 61 3.56 -6.89 4.84
CA ARG A 61 2.44 -7.83 4.65
C ARG A 61 1.86 -8.29 5.99
N ALA A 62 2.70 -8.81 6.87
CA ALA A 62 2.25 -9.31 8.18
C ALA A 62 1.51 -8.22 8.98
N LYS A 63 1.98 -6.97 8.91
CA LYS A 63 1.31 -5.87 9.62
C LYS A 63 0.00 -5.43 8.96
N LEU A 64 -0.11 -5.49 7.64
CA LEU A 64 -1.39 -5.26 6.95
C LEU A 64 -2.41 -6.34 7.30
N ASP A 65 -2.00 -7.60 7.24
CA ASP A 65 -2.88 -8.73 7.56
C ASP A 65 -3.40 -8.63 9.02
N ASP A 66 -2.52 -8.29 9.98
CA ASP A 66 -2.88 -8.05 11.39
C ASP A 66 -3.96 -6.96 11.59
N LEU A 67 -3.98 -5.93 10.76
CA LEU A 67 -4.92 -4.80 10.86
C LEU A 67 -6.22 -5.01 10.09
N LEU A 68 -6.27 -6.02 9.21
CA LEU A 68 -7.43 -6.33 8.36
C LEU A 68 -8.23 -7.55 8.85
N ASN A 69 -7.77 -8.20 9.93
CA ASN A 69 -8.46 -9.31 10.60
C ASN A 69 -9.51 -8.84 11.60
#